data_AF-A0A418INE4-F1
#
_entry.id   AF-A0A418INE4-F1
#
_cell.length_a   1.000
_cell.length_b   1.000
_cell.length_c   1.000
_cell.angle_alpha   90.00
_cell.angle_beta   90.00
_cell.angle_gamma   90.00
#
_symmetry.space_group_name_H-M   'P 1'
#
loop_
_entity.id
_entity.type
_entity.pdbx_description
1 polymer ?
#
loop_
_entity_poly.entity_id
_entity_poly.type
_entity_poly.pdbx_seq_one_letter_code
_entity_poly.pdbx_strand_id
1 'polypeptide(L)'
;MEIGLRIKEQRELRNWSQDELAEILNISRQSISKWELNKVYPSIDMLIKMSDLFDVSLDELIKGDKELKKTIIETYQQPVSTQSNNQPMNGWEFLANYWWLFFPVAVVLWWMIQTFI
;
A
#
# COMPACT_ATOMS: atom_id res chain seq x y z
N MET A 1 21.30 -2.33 -0.62
CA MET A 1 20.22 -1.34 -0.59
C MET A 1 20.76 -0.10 -1.28
N GLU A 2 20.07 0.37 -2.32
CA GLU A 2 20.51 1.55 -3.09
C GLU A 2 19.95 2.85 -2.51
N ILE A 3 18.87 2.75 -1.73
CA ILE A 3 18.17 3.89 -1.14
C ILE A 3 19.07 4.70 -0.17
N GLY A 4 19.87 4.04 0.67
CA GLY A 4 20.73 4.73 1.64
C GLY A 4 21.81 5.58 0.98
N LEU A 5 22.39 5.08 -0.12
CA LEU A 5 23.37 5.84 -0.91
C LEU A 5 22.72 7.09 -1.52
N ARG A 6 21.50 6.97 -2.03
CA ARG A 6 20.78 8.11 -2.64
C ARG A 6 20.37 9.17 -1.64
N ILE A 7 19.94 8.77 -0.45
CA ILE A 7 19.67 9.71 0.64
C ILE A 7 20.93 10.51 0.94
N LYS A 8 22.09 9.82 1.02
CA LYS A 8 23.37 10.47 1.22
C LYS A 8 23.74 11.41 0.06
N GLU A 9 23.58 10.99 -1.19
CA GLU A 9 23.84 11.81 -2.37
C GLU A 9 22.97 13.07 -2.40
N GLN A 10 21.66 12.95 -2.20
CA GLN A 10 20.73 14.09 -2.18
C GLN A 10 21.03 15.07 -1.05
N ARG A 11 21.45 14.55 0.12
CA ARG A 11 21.91 15.35 1.26
C ARG A 11 23.19 16.13 0.91
N GLU A 12 24.18 15.45 0.34
CA GLU A 12 25.48 16.05 -0.01
C GLU A 12 25.36 17.07 -1.16
N LEU A 13 24.48 16.81 -2.15
CA LEU A 13 24.15 17.79 -3.20
C LEU A 13 23.61 19.11 -2.64
N ARG A 14 23.01 19.08 -1.45
CA ARG A 14 22.46 20.26 -0.76
C ARG A 14 23.38 20.80 0.34
N ASN A 15 24.58 20.25 0.47
CA ASN A 15 25.56 20.59 1.51
C ASN A 15 25.01 20.44 2.94
N TRP A 16 24.07 19.51 3.15
CA TRP A 16 23.54 19.23 4.48
C TRP A 16 24.39 18.20 5.20
N SER A 17 24.54 18.35 6.51
CA SER A 17 25.02 17.34 7.44
C SER A 17 23.89 16.36 7.79
N GLN A 18 24.25 15.22 8.39
CA GLN A 18 23.25 14.26 8.88
C GLN A 18 22.36 14.87 9.98
N ASP A 19 22.90 15.82 10.74
CA ASP A 19 22.18 16.55 11.78
C ASP A 19 21.16 17.52 11.17
N GLU A 20 21.56 18.30 10.17
CA GLU A 20 20.65 19.22 9.46
C GLU A 20 19.51 18.46 8.76
N LEU A 21 19.80 17.34 8.07
CA LEU A 21 18.74 16.54 7.46
C LEU A 21 17.78 15.95 8.52
N ALA A 22 18.31 15.56 9.68
CA ALA A 22 17.50 15.05 10.77
C ALA A 22 16.59 16.13 11.37
N GLU A 23 17.10 17.36 11.52
CA GLU A 23 16.32 18.52 11.96
C GLU A 23 15.20 18.86 10.98
N ILE A 24 15.51 18.91 9.67
CA ILE A 24 14.52 19.19 8.62
C ILE A 24 13.39 18.15 8.60
N LEU A 25 13.74 16.86 8.74
CA LEU A 25 12.77 15.78 8.77
C LEU A 25 12.11 15.57 10.14
N ASN A 26 12.53 16.33 11.16
CA ASN A 26 12.10 16.24 12.55
C ASN A 26 12.24 14.81 13.12
N ILE A 27 13.42 14.23 12.98
CA ILE A 27 13.77 12.90 13.48
C ILE A 27 15.15 12.90 14.16
N SER A 28 15.56 11.75 14.71
CA SER A 28 16.90 11.62 15.25
C SER A 28 17.96 11.44 14.16
N ARG A 29 19.12 12.09 14.33
CA ARG A 29 20.33 11.87 13.51
C ARG A 29 20.70 10.39 13.35
N GLN A 30 20.47 9.60 14.41
CA GLN A 30 20.69 8.15 14.41
C GLN A 30 19.87 7.43 13.33
N SER A 31 18.65 7.92 13.04
CA SER A 31 17.79 7.38 11.99
C SER A 31 18.40 7.64 10.61
N ILE A 32 18.84 8.86 10.34
CA ILE A 32 19.56 9.22 9.11
C ILE A 32 20.79 8.34 8.92
N SER A 33 21.63 8.22 9.96
CA SER A 33 22.82 7.36 9.93
C SER A 33 22.49 5.90 9.62
N LYS A 34 21.43 5.34 10.22
CA LYS A 34 20.99 3.96 9.94
C LYS A 34 20.51 3.80 8.50
N TRP A 35 19.82 4.79 7.94
CA TRP A 35 19.34 4.75 6.56
C TRP A 35 20.51 4.83 5.57
N GLU A 36 21.42 5.79 5.75
CA GLU A 36 22.61 5.94 4.89
C GLU A 36 23.56 4.73 4.95
N LEU A 37 23.63 4.06 6.11
CA LEU A 37 24.39 2.82 6.29
C LEU A 37 23.64 1.55 5.89
N ASN A 38 22.44 1.67 5.30
CA ASN A 38 21.61 0.54 4.87
C ASN A 38 21.29 -0.47 5.99
N LYS A 39 21.21 0.00 7.25
CA LYS A 39 20.89 -0.84 8.41
C LYS A 39 19.39 -1.05 8.57
N VAL A 40 18.59 -0.05 8.20
CA VAL A 40 17.13 -0.01 8.35
C VAL A 40 16.55 0.77 7.17
N TYR A 41 15.39 0.37 6.66
CA TYR A 41 14.67 1.16 5.67
C TYR A 41 13.90 2.33 6.33
N PRO A 42 13.84 3.51 5.68
CA PRO A 42 12.92 4.55 6.08
C PRO A 42 11.46 4.07 5.97
N SER A 43 10.57 4.58 6.81
CA SER A 43 9.13 4.33 6.64
C SER A 43 8.61 5.00 5.38
N ILE A 44 7.45 4.57 4.88
CA ILE A 44 6.84 5.19 3.68
C ILE A 44 6.64 6.70 3.86
N ASP A 45 6.26 7.14 5.06
CA ASP A 45 6.00 8.55 5.34
C ASP A 45 7.30 9.35 5.23
N MET A 46 8.42 8.76 5.64
CA MET A 46 9.73 9.37 5.50
C MET A 46 10.17 9.38 4.03
N LEU A 47 9.87 8.33 3.28
CA LEU A 47 10.16 8.29 1.84
C LEU A 47 9.37 9.36 1.07
N ILE A 48 8.10 9.59 1.42
CA ILE A 48 7.27 10.65 0.83
C ILE A 48 7.81 12.04 1.24
N LYS A 49 8.11 12.24 2.52
CA LYS A 49 8.72 13.50 2.98
C LYS A 49 10.05 13.78 2.30
N MET A 50 10.87 12.75 2.09
CA MET A 50 12.14 12.87 1.38
C MET A 50 11.95 13.12 -0.12
N SER A 51 10.94 12.52 -0.77
CA SER A 51 10.64 12.83 -2.17
C SER A 51 10.27 14.30 -2.34
N ASP A 52 9.44 14.83 -1.44
CA ASP A 52 9.06 16.25 -1.46
C ASP A 52 10.25 17.16 -1.11
N LEU A 53 11.05 16.80 -0.11
CA LEU A 53 12.22 17.57 0.33
C LEU A 53 13.33 17.63 -0.73
N PHE A 54 13.57 16.52 -1.42
CA PHE A 54 14.61 16.41 -2.43
C PHE A 54 14.12 16.80 -3.83
N ASP A 55 12.84 17.12 -3.99
CA ASP A 55 12.21 17.45 -5.29
C ASP A 55 12.46 16.36 -6.35
N VAL A 56 12.33 15.10 -5.93
CA VAL A 56 12.47 13.91 -6.80
C VAL A 56 11.25 13.02 -6.63
N SER A 57 10.87 12.28 -7.66
CA SER A 57 9.75 11.34 -7.52
C SER A 57 10.09 10.20 -6.55
N LEU A 58 9.09 9.65 -5.85
CA LEU A 58 9.29 8.49 -4.97
C LEU A 58 9.88 7.29 -5.73
N ASP A 59 9.42 7.04 -6.96
CA ASP A 59 9.95 5.95 -7.79
C ASP A 59 11.43 6.21 -8.12
N GLU A 60 11.80 7.45 -8.41
CA GLU A 60 13.20 7.86 -8.60
C GLU A 60 14.02 7.74 -7.32
N LEU A 61 13.46 8.03 -6.13
CA LEU A 61 14.17 7.90 -4.86
C LEU A 61 14.50 6.43 -4.56
N ILE A 62 13.56 5.50 -4.80
CA ILE A 62 13.71 4.06 -4.51
C ILE A 62 14.20 3.20 -5.70
N LYS A 63 14.36 3.79 -6.89
CA LYS A 63 14.79 3.10 -8.13
C LYS A 63 16.03 2.23 -7.88
N GLY A 64 16.01 0.98 -8.34
CA GLY A 64 17.12 0.04 -8.16
C GLY A 64 17.11 -0.72 -6.83
N ASP A 65 16.35 -0.26 -5.82
CA ASP A 65 16.06 -1.05 -4.62
C ASP A 65 14.83 -1.95 -4.83
N LYS A 66 15.05 -3.09 -5.50
CA LYS A 66 13.98 -4.04 -5.87
C LYS A 66 13.26 -4.62 -4.66
N GLU A 67 13.97 -4.85 -3.56
CA GLU A 67 13.41 -5.40 -2.32
C GLU A 67 12.53 -4.37 -1.61
N LEU A 68 12.97 -3.11 -1.53
CA LEU A 68 12.14 -2.03 -0.99
C LEU A 68 10.89 -1.81 -1.86
N LYS A 69 11.05 -1.78 -3.19
CA LYS A 69 9.93 -1.62 -4.12
C LYS A 69 8.93 -2.77 -3.97
N LYS A 70 9.40 -4.01 -3.89
CA LYS A 70 8.57 -5.19 -3.64
C LYS A 70 7.84 -5.09 -2.29
N THR A 71 8.53 -4.71 -1.22
CA THR A 71 7.94 -4.56 0.13
C THR A 71 6.83 -3.51 0.14
N ILE A 72 7.06 -2.34 -0.49
CA ILE A 72 6.05 -1.29 -0.63
C ILE A 72 4.87 -1.81 -1.43
N ILE A 73 5.13 -2.41 -2.60
CA ILE A 73 4.09 -2.99 -3.46
C ILE A 73 3.28 -4.06 -2.72
N GLU A 74 3.89 -4.98 -1.98
CA GLU A 74 3.18 -6.01 -1.21
C GLU A 74 2.37 -5.42 -0.04
N THR A 75 2.85 -4.34 0.56
CA THR A 75 2.16 -3.62 1.64
C THR A 75 0.97 -2.80 1.12
N TYR A 76 1.05 -2.25 -0.10
CA TYR A 76 0.06 -1.32 -0.66
C TYR A 76 -0.76 -1.86 -1.86
N GLN A 77 -0.41 -3.00 -2.44
CA GLN A 77 -1.25 -3.75 -3.40
C GLN A 77 -2.33 -4.57 -2.71
N GLN A 78 -2.49 -4.44 -1.39
CA GLN A 78 -3.79 -4.69 -0.79
C GLN A 78 -4.75 -3.61 -1.33
N PRO A 79 -5.75 -3.93 -2.16
CA PRO A 79 -6.82 -2.99 -2.39
C PRO A 79 -7.40 -2.60 -1.03
N VAL A 80 -7.74 -1.32 -0.84
CA VAL A 80 -8.60 -0.91 0.27
C VAL A 80 -9.99 -1.53 0.03
N SER A 81 -10.10 -2.83 0.28
CA SER A 81 -11.31 -3.64 0.23
C SER A 81 -11.13 -4.78 1.23
N THR A 82 -11.91 -4.69 2.31
CA THR A 82 -12.59 -5.77 3.01
C THR A 82 -11.84 -7.11 3.16
N GLN A 83 -11.40 -7.42 4.38
CA GLN A 83 -11.05 -8.75 4.90
C GLN A 83 -10.99 -9.88 3.84
N SER A 84 -9.83 -10.05 3.17
CA SER A 84 -9.53 -11.28 2.41
C SER A 84 -9.18 -12.39 3.39
N ASN A 85 -10.23 -12.97 3.94
CA ASN A 85 -10.19 -14.14 4.79
C ASN A 85 -10.39 -15.33 3.84
N ASN A 86 -9.52 -16.35 3.86
CA ASN A 86 -9.76 -17.65 3.19
C ASN A 86 -10.89 -18.42 3.89
N GLN A 87 -12.02 -17.75 4.09
CA GLN A 87 -13.23 -18.28 4.68
C GLN A 87 -14.10 -18.76 3.53
N PRO A 88 -14.70 -19.96 3.62
CA PRO A 88 -15.74 -20.34 2.67
C PRO A 88 -16.83 -19.26 2.67
N MET A 89 -17.37 -18.95 1.48
CA MET A 89 -18.42 -17.93 1.32
C MET A 89 -19.48 -18.06 2.42
N ASN A 90 -19.72 -16.97 3.14
CA ASN A 90 -20.76 -16.95 4.15
C ASN A 90 -22.15 -16.83 3.48
N GLY A 91 -23.21 -17.17 4.21
CA GLY A 91 -24.57 -17.18 3.67
C GLY A 91 -25.03 -15.81 3.14
N TRP A 92 -24.52 -14.72 3.69
CA TRP A 92 -24.86 -13.36 3.27
C TRP A 92 -24.26 -13.00 1.90
N GLU A 93 -23.04 -13.44 1.62
CA GLU A 93 -22.38 -13.28 0.31
C GLU A 93 -23.07 -14.10 -0.77
N PHE A 94 -23.51 -15.33 -0.42
CA PHE A 94 -24.30 -16.15 -1.33
C PHE A 94 -25.62 -15.45 -1.69
N LEU A 95 -26.37 -14.94 -0.71
CA LEU A 95 -27.62 -14.22 -0.97
C LEU A 95 -27.40 -12.96 -1.83
N ALA A 96 -26.34 -12.19 -1.56
CA ALA A 96 -26.02 -10.98 -2.33
C ALA A 96 -25.72 -11.29 -3.80
N ASN A 97 -24.99 -12.37 -4.08
CA ASN A 97 -24.57 -12.72 -5.44
C ASN A 97 -25.61 -13.53 -6.22
N TYR A 98 -26.58 -14.14 -5.54
CA TYR A 98 -27.61 -15.01 -6.13
C TYR A 98 -29.04 -14.53 -5.90
N TRP A 99 -29.25 -13.25 -5.59
CA TRP A 99 -30.59 -12.66 -5.46
C TRP A 99 -31.48 -12.89 -6.70
N TRP A 100 -30.87 -13.00 -7.88
CA TRP A 100 -31.60 -13.25 -9.12
C TRP A 100 -32.32 -14.61 -9.15
N LEU A 101 -31.98 -15.57 -8.28
CA LEU A 101 -32.67 -16.86 -8.18
C LEU A 101 -34.12 -16.73 -7.69
N PHE A 102 -34.48 -15.60 -7.05
CA PHE A 102 -35.87 -15.35 -6.67
C PHE A 102 -36.78 -15.13 -7.88
N PHE A 103 -36.27 -14.62 -9.00
CA PHE A 103 -37.08 -14.37 -10.21
C PHE A 103 -37.67 -15.66 -10.82
N PRO A 104 -36.87 -16.70 -11.16
CA PRO A 104 -37.43 -17.92 -11.73
C PRO A 104 -38.35 -18.65 -10.73
N VAL A 105 -38.05 -18.64 -9.43
CA VAL A 105 -38.91 -19.24 -8.41
C VAL A 105 -40.26 -18.52 -8.32
N ALA A 106 -40.27 -17.19 -8.34
CA ALA A 106 -41.51 -16.40 -8.35
C ALA A 106 -42.35 -16.66 -9.60
N VAL A 107 -41.72 -16.79 -10.77
CA VAL A 107 -42.40 -17.11 -12.04
C VAL A 107 -43.05 -18.50 -11.98
N VAL A 108 -42.36 -19.50 -11.44
CA VAL A 108 -42.89 -20.87 -11.29
C VAL A 108 -44.05 -20.92 -10.29
N LEU A 109 -43.94 -20.23 -9.16
CA LEU A 109 -45.02 -20.15 -8.17
C LEU A 109 -46.25 -19.42 -8.73
N TRP A 110 -46.03 -18.31 -9.42
CA TRP A 110 -47.08 -17.59 -10.14
C TRP A 110 -47.81 -18.49 -11.14
N TRP A 111 -47.05 -19.26 -11.93
CA TRP A 111 -47.57 -20.22 -12.90
C TRP A 111 -48.39 -21.35 -12.24
N MET A 112 -47.92 -21.88 -11.12
CA MET A 112 -48.64 -22.90 -10.35
C MET A 112 -49.96 -22.38 -9.80
N ILE A 113 -50.02 -21.14 -9.29
CA ILE A 113 -51.26 -20.55 -8.77
C ILE A 113 -52.33 -20.42 -9.86
N GLN A 114 -51.94 -20.07 -11.09
CA GLN A 114 -52.84 -19.99 -12.24
C GLN A 114 -53.37 -21.36 -12.70
N THR A 115 -52.75 -22.47 -12.30
CA THR A 115 -53.14 -23.81 -12.75
C THR A 115 -54.26 -24.41 -11.88
N PHE A 116 -54.46 -23.88 -10.68
CA PHE A 116 -55.41 -24.40 -9.67
C PHE A 116 -56.56 -23.42 -9.33
N ILE A 117 -56.65 -22.28 -10.02
CA ILE A 117 -57.80 -21.35 -10.03
C ILE A 117 -58.54 -21.53 -11.34
#